data_AF-A0AAN7KYY3-F1
#
_entry.id   AF-A0AAN7KYY3-F1
#
_cell.length_a   1.000
_cell.length_b   1.000
_cell.length_c   1.000
_cell.angle_alpha   90.00
_cell.angle_beta   90.00
_cell.angle_gamma   90.00
#
_symmetry.space_group_name_H-M   'P 1'
#
loop_
_entity.id
_entity.type
_entity.pdbx_description
1 polymer ?
#
loop_
_entity_poly.entity_id
_entity_poly.type
_entity_poly.pdbx_seq_one_letter_code
_entity_poly.pdbx_strand_id
1 'polypeptide(L)'
;MDAPAADMEHEHNKIESEEKAPAHPCGLCDTEVVHKIAQMLLEGLAAACVDSTTGAIFRTRASVAADMRKEMIEYVTQRSETFVADTFILEDRMEEEVSDHPYDITSDFVEDFIALKRNLWGRVSGWLLNERREDWVDDMVQDMELNKFWLINQRESLAQTLLKNVDLNNAFHCGMKFDVAEELENHVPQCKFRSVICNNEGCNARFIADHTEKHDMACPFKIIPCEQKCSSDGIMRREMDRHCLTVCPMKLVNCPFYPVGCQSSVPKCTMDQHISENLHDHLLHILRSTRRAVSSDKLEGLAKQLEKSPFSSQLAAACDPRSLISAVKGVEAKLEPLQMEVVNVSHEEEAHSPSASSASVEELHNHNGDAK
;
A
#
# COMPACT_ATOMS: atom_id res chain seq x y z
N MET A 1 -7.96 78.20 -56.67
CA MET A 1 -6.49 78.07 -56.69
C MET A 1 -6.00 78.59 -55.36
N ASP A 2 -5.59 77.62 -54.55
CA ASP A 2 -4.82 77.65 -53.29
C ASP A 2 -5.40 78.31 -52.03
N ALA A 3 -5.74 77.41 -51.09
CA ALA A 3 -6.02 77.66 -49.67
C ALA A 3 -4.70 77.66 -48.87
N PRO A 4 -4.64 78.33 -47.70
CA PRO A 4 -3.43 78.39 -46.90
C PRO A 4 -3.25 77.12 -46.06
N ALA A 5 -2.03 76.58 -46.08
CA ALA A 5 -1.61 75.44 -45.27
C ALA A 5 -1.58 75.84 -43.78
N ALA A 6 -2.29 75.07 -42.95
CA ALA A 6 -2.13 75.10 -41.51
C ALA A 6 -0.97 74.16 -41.13
N ASP A 7 0.03 74.70 -40.45
CA ASP A 7 1.03 73.93 -39.73
C ASP A 7 0.31 73.11 -38.64
N MET A 8 0.34 71.78 -38.79
CA MET A 8 0.08 70.84 -37.72
C MET A 8 1.38 70.10 -37.44
N GLU A 9 2.09 70.55 -36.41
CA GLU A 9 3.14 69.78 -35.76
C GLU A 9 2.55 68.44 -35.31
N HIS A 10 2.97 67.35 -35.95
CA HIS A 10 2.75 66.00 -35.43
C HIS A 10 3.94 65.64 -34.55
N GLU A 11 3.75 65.75 -33.23
CA GLU A 11 4.58 65.06 -32.26
C GLU A 11 4.52 63.56 -32.55
N HIS A 12 5.62 63.00 -33.08
CA HIS A 12 5.86 61.56 -33.03
C HIS A 12 6.11 61.16 -31.58
N ASN A 13 5.04 60.83 -30.86
CA ASN A 13 5.13 60.04 -29.64
C ASN A 13 5.50 58.61 -30.01
N LYS A 14 6.81 58.35 -30.05
CA LYS A 14 7.39 57.01 -30.11
C LYS A 14 7.10 56.31 -28.78
N ILE A 15 5.98 55.61 -28.70
CA ILE A 15 5.72 54.65 -27.63
C ILE A 15 6.49 53.38 -28.00
N GLU A 16 7.77 53.34 -27.65
CA GLU A 16 8.50 52.09 -27.47
C GLU A 16 8.27 51.64 -26.03
N SER A 17 7.14 50.99 -25.77
CA SER A 17 7.06 50.04 -24.65
C SER A 17 7.47 48.68 -25.20
N GLU A 18 8.78 48.46 -25.34
CA GLU A 18 9.30 47.09 -25.29
C GLU A 18 8.98 46.57 -23.89
N GLU A 19 7.82 45.94 -23.71
CA GLU A 19 7.53 45.13 -22.54
C GLU A 19 8.55 44.01 -22.52
N LYS A 20 9.63 44.25 -21.77
CA LYS A 20 10.73 43.30 -21.58
C LYS A 20 10.12 42.03 -20.99
N ALA A 21 10.17 40.94 -21.74
CA ALA A 21 9.63 39.66 -21.27
C ALA A 21 10.22 39.33 -19.89
N PRO A 22 9.41 38.89 -18.92
CA PRO A 22 9.87 38.60 -17.57
C PRO A 22 11.07 37.64 -17.57
N ALA A 23 12.18 38.05 -16.96
CA ALA A 23 13.47 37.37 -17.11
C ALA A 23 13.72 36.24 -16.09
N HIS A 24 12.94 36.17 -15.02
CA HIS A 24 13.21 35.30 -13.88
C HIS A 24 12.10 34.24 -13.69
N PRO A 25 12.21 33.04 -14.29
CA PRO A 25 11.24 31.96 -14.09
C PRO A 25 11.39 31.30 -12.70
N CYS A 26 10.28 30.84 -12.11
CA CYS A 26 10.31 30.14 -10.81
C CYS A 26 11.18 28.87 -10.82
N GLY A 27 11.02 28.04 -11.85
CA GLY A 27 11.82 26.84 -12.03
C GLY A 27 11.49 25.67 -11.08
N LEU A 28 10.60 25.84 -10.10
CA LEU A 28 10.12 24.76 -9.24
C LEU A 28 9.12 23.86 -9.97
N CYS A 29 9.17 22.56 -9.68
CA CYS A 29 8.32 21.53 -10.26
C CYS A 29 8.14 20.36 -9.29
N ASP A 30 7.24 19.44 -9.65
CA ASP A 30 6.96 18.24 -8.88
C ASP A 30 8.18 17.31 -8.82
N THR A 31 8.79 17.24 -7.64
CA THR A 31 9.97 16.43 -7.39
C THR A 31 9.72 14.93 -7.48
N GLU A 32 8.49 14.46 -7.21
CA GLU A 32 8.15 13.03 -7.34
C GLU A 32 8.11 12.63 -8.81
N VAL A 33 7.51 13.46 -9.67
CA VAL A 33 7.47 13.21 -11.11
C VAL A 33 8.87 13.29 -11.72
N VAL A 34 9.67 14.30 -11.34
CA VAL A 34 11.08 14.42 -11.73
C VAL A 34 11.86 13.16 -11.38
N HIS A 35 11.70 12.64 -10.16
CA HIS A 35 12.40 11.45 -9.72
C HIS A 35 12.00 10.20 -10.53
N LYS A 36 10.70 10.03 -10.80
CA LYS A 36 10.21 8.93 -11.65
C LYS A 36 10.77 8.99 -13.07
N ILE A 37 10.75 10.17 -13.70
CA ILE A 37 11.35 10.36 -15.04
C ILE A 37 12.86 10.05 -14.97
N ALA A 38 13.55 10.49 -13.94
CA ALA A 38 14.99 10.22 -13.75
C ALA A 38 15.32 8.72 -13.59
N GLN A 39 14.43 7.94 -12.96
CA GLN A 39 14.56 6.48 -12.89
C GLN A 39 14.37 5.85 -14.27
N MET A 40 13.26 6.17 -14.94
CA MET A 40 12.91 5.67 -16.28
C MET A 40 14.00 5.97 -17.32
N LEU A 41 14.67 7.12 -17.25
CA LEU A 41 15.78 7.45 -18.15
C LEU A 41 16.94 6.43 -18.05
N LEU A 42 17.26 5.93 -16.87
CA LEU A 42 18.33 4.93 -16.72
C LEU A 42 17.90 3.56 -17.26
N GLU A 43 16.67 3.17 -16.96
CA GLU A 43 16.06 1.93 -17.47
C GLU A 43 16.01 1.95 -19.00
N GLY A 44 15.55 3.05 -19.60
CA GLY A 44 15.50 3.22 -21.04
C GLY A 44 16.87 3.22 -21.71
N LEU A 45 17.88 3.81 -21.06
CA LEU A 45 19.26 3.75 -21.52
C LEU A 45 19.80 2.30 -21.52
N ALA A 46 19.56 1.56 -20.43
CA ALA A 46 19.97 0.16 -20.33
C ALA A 46 19.27 -0.69 -21.40
N ALA A 47 17.97 -0.51 -21.59
CA ALA A 47 17.18 -1.16 -22.64
C ALA A 47 17.75 -0.88 -24.05
N ALA A 48 18.06 0.37 -24.37
CA ALA A 48 18.66 0.73 -25.66
C ALA A 48 20.05 0.09 -25.86
N CYS A 49 20.87 -0.02 -24.81
CA CYS A 49 22.16 -0.69 -24.88
C CYS A 49 22.03 -2.20 -25.08
N VAL A 50 21.09 -2.85 -24.39
CA VAL A 50 20.79 -4.28 -24.55
C VAL A 50 20.29 -4.56 -25.97
N ASP A 51 19.33 -3.79 -26.47
CA ASP A 51 18.72 -4.00 -27.79
C ASP A 51 19.71 -3.73 -28.94
N SER A 52 20.59 -2.73 -28.79
CA SER A 52 21.60 -2.40 -29.81
C SER A 52 22.81 -3.34 -29.86
N THR A 53 23.05 -4.12 -28.80
CA THR A 53 24.16 -5.09 -28.73
C THR A 53 23.70 -6.54 -28.93
N THR A 54 22.39 -6.79 -28.88
CA THR A 54 21.81 -8.11 -29.15
C THR A 54 22.17 -8.57 -30.56
N GLY A 55 22.87 -9.70 -30.65
CA GLY A 55 23.34 -10.29 -31.91
C GLY A 55 24.62 -9.65 -32.49
N ALA A 56 25.23 -8.67 -31.82
CA ALA A 56 26.48 -8.06 -32.25
C ALA A 56 27.70 -8.84 -31.73
N ILE A 57 28.64 -9.18 -32.62
CA ILE A 57 29.82 -10.02 -32.28
C ILE A 57 30.94 -9.21 -31.61
N PHE A 58 31.04 -7.90 -31.90
CA PHE A 58 32.16 -7.04 -31.48
C PHE A 58 31.75 -5.86 -30.60
N ARG A 59 30.50 -5.80 -30.13
CA ARG A 59 30.00 -4.72 -29.28
C ARG A 59 29.49 -5.28 -27.96
N THR A 60 29.94 -4.72 -26.86
CA THR A 60 29.45 -5.04 -25.51
C THR A 60 28.54 -3.94 -25.01
N ARG A 61 27.62 -4.27 -24.10
CA ARG A 61 26.69 -3.32 -23.46
C ARG A 61 27.43 -2.12 -22.83
N ALA A 62 28.52 -2.39 -22.11
CA ALA A 62 29.36 -1.36 -21.50
C ALA A 62 30.07 -0.47 -22.54
N SER A 63 30.52 -1.04 -23.66
CA SER A 63 31.24 -0.30 -24.70
C SER A 63 30.38 0.75 -25.42
N VAL A 64 29.06 0.53 -25.52
CA VAL A 64 28.14 1.46 -26.21
C VAL A 64 27.45 2.44 -25.27
N ALA A 65 27.51 2.24 -23.95
CA ALA A 65 26.69 2.96 -22.98
C ALA A 65 26.92 4.48 -22.97
N ALA A 66 28.18 4.93 -23.12
CA ALA A 66 28.52 6.35 -23.09
C ALA A 66 27.95 7.11 -24.30
N ASP A 67 28.10 6.54 -25.49
CA ASP A 67 27.57 7.11 -26.72
C ASP A 67 26.04 7.05 -26.73
N MET A 68 25.47 5.91 -26.31
CA MET A 68 24.02 5.73 -26.21
C MET A 68 23.37 6.75 -25.27
N ARG A 69 24.01 7.03 -24.12
CA ARG A 69 23.54 8.07 -23.19
C ARG A 69 23.50 9.43 -23.85
N LYS A 70 24.57 9.80 -24.56
CA LYS A 70 24.64 11.09 -25.25
C LYS A 70 23.54 11.21 -26.31
N GLU A 71 23.41 10.20 -27.16
CA GLU A 71 22.37 10.16 -28.20
C GLU A 71 20.96 10.23 -27.61
N MET A 72 20.72 9.54 -26.50
CA MET A 72 19.41 9.56 -25.83
C MET A 72 19.10 10.94 -25.28
N ILE A 73 20.04 11.58 -24.56
CA ILE A 73 19.87 12.92 -24.00
C ILE A 73 19.53 13.92 -25.11
N GLU A 74 20.30 13.92 -26.19
CA GLU A 74 20.08 14.80 -27.34
C GLU A 74 18.69 14.58 -27.96
N TYR A 75 18.32 13.31 -28.17
CA TYR A 75 17.04 12.94 -28.77
C TYR A 75 15.83 13.36 -27.91
N VAL A 76 15.80 12.98 -26.63
CA VAL A 76 14.64 13.27 -25.76
C VAL A 76 14.52 14.77 -25.47
N THR A 77 15.63 15.48 -25.37
CA THR A 77 15.63 16.94 -25.22
C THR A 77 15.02 17.59 -26.46
N GLN A 78 15.50 17.25 -27.66
CA GLN A 78 14.96 17.78 -28.91
C GLN A 78 13.47 17.49 -29.08
N ARG A 79 13.03 16.25 -28.80
CA ARG A 79 11.61 15.87 -28.85
C ARG A 79 10.76 16.67 -27.87
N SER A 80 11.25 16.90 -26.65
CA SER A 80 10.53 17.71 -25.67
C SER A 80 10.41 19.17 -26.08
N GLU A 81 11.43 19.75 -26.72
CA GLU A 81 11.43 21.15 -27.17
C GLU A 81 10.43 21.39 -28.32
N THR A 82 10.23 20.40 -29.20
CA THR A 82 9.26 20.51 -30.30
C THR A 82 7.85 20.09 -29.91
N PHE A 83 7.68 19.44 -28.76
CA PHE A 83 6.41 18.88 -28.30
C PHE A 83 5.24 19.87 -28.40
N VAL A 84 5.42 21.08 -27.87
CA VAL A 84 4.39 22.13 -27.91
C VAL A 84 3.93 22.40 -29.34
N ALA A 85 4.86 22.56 -30.27
CA ALA A 85 4.55 22.82 -31.68
C ALA A 85 3.87 21.63 -32.35
N ASP A 86 4.29 20.41 -32.02
CA ASP A 86 3.74 19.16 -32.57
C ASP A 86 2.29 18.94 -32.08
N THR A 87 2.00 19.22 -30.80
CA THR A 87 0.65 19.08 -30.23
C THR A 87 -0.35 20.04 -30.90
N PHE A 88 0.01 21.30 -31.12
CA PHE A 88 -0.86 22.26 -31.83
C PHE A 88 -1.11 21.90 -33.31
N ILE A 89 -0.21 21.12 -33.93
CA ILE A 89 -0.41 20.61 -35.30
C ILE A 89 -1.35 19.40 -35.31
N LEU A 90 -1.37 18.61 -34.23
CA LEU A 90 -2.12 17.35 -34.12
C LEU A 90 -3.54 17.51 -33.56
N GLU A 91 -3.84 18.59 -32.84
CA GLU A 91 -5.20 18.93 -32.37
C GLU A 91 -6.23 19.05 -33.53
N ASP A 92 -5.77 19.24 -34.77
CA ASP A 92 -6.64 19.26 -35.97
C ASP A 92 -6.93 17.85 -36.53
N ARG A 93 -6.48 16.75 -35.89
CA ARG A 93 -6.55 15.42 -36.51
C ARG A 93 -7.05 14.19 -35.75
N MET A 94 -7.06 14.07 -34.41
CA MET A 94 -7.52 12.81 -33.78
C MET A 94 -8.16 12.95 -32.37
N GLU A 95 -9.20 12.13 -32.12
CA GLU A 95 -9.93 11.91 -30.85
C GLU A 95 -9.33 10.74 -30.03
N GLU A 96 -8.00 10.62 -29.90
CA GLU A 96 -7.40 9.62 -29.00
C GLU A 96 -7.07 10.24 -27.64
N GLU A 97 -7.43 9.55 -26.55
CA GLU A 97 -7.11 9.95 -25.17
C GLU A 97 -5.59 9.82 -24.92
N VAL A 98 -4.82 10.77 -25.42
CA VAL A 98 -3.39 10.90 -25.13
C VAL A 98 -3.23 11.38 -23.69
N SER A 99 -2.37 10.74 -22.90
CA SER A 99 -2.13 11.15 -21.51
C SER A 99 -1.45 12.52 -21.45
N ASP A 100 -2.01 13.43 -20.66
CA ASP A 100 -1.43 14.75 -20.39
C ASP A 100 -0.34 14.71 -19.30
N HIS A 101 -0.04 13.53 -18.73
CA HIS A 101 0.90 13.42 -17.62
C HIS A 101 2.36 13.43 -18.14
N PRO A 102 3.25 14.33 -17.65
CA PRO A 102 4.61 14.49 -18.16
C PRO A 102 5.47 13.21 -18.17
N TYR A 103 5.26 12.33 -17.18
CA TYR A 103 5.93 11.03 -17.15
C TYR A 103 5.58 10.17 -18.37
N ASP A 104 4.30 10.07 -18.74
CA ASP A 104 3.84 9.21 -19.83
C ASP A 104 4.37 9.76 -21.17
N ILE A 105 4.21 11.06 -21.40
CA ILE A 105 4.74 11.74 -22.59
C ILE A 105 6.26 11.54 -22.73
N THR A 106 7.00 11.68 -21.62
CA THR A 106 8.46 11.49 -21.66
C THR A 106 8.82 10.01 -21.86
N SER A 107 8.02 9.08 -21.31
CA SER A 107 8.19 7.65 -21.54
C SER A 107 8.05 7.31 -23.02
N ASP A 108 7.06 7.87 -23.72
CA ASP A 108 6.87 7.68 -25.16
C ASP A 108 8.10 8.12 -25.95
N PHE A 109 8.72 9.25 -25.58
CA PHE A 109 9.98 9.69 -26.23
C PHE A 109 11.12 8.68 -26.02
N VAL A 110 11.22 8.11 -24.83
CA VAL A 110 12.25 7.12 -24.50
C VAL A 110 11.98 5.79 -25.22
N GLU A 111 10.73 5.36 -25.28
CA GLU A 111 10.31 4.17 -26.03
C GLU A 111 10.57 4.29 -27.53
N ASP A 112 10.24 5.44 -28.11
CA ASP A 112 10.58 5.80 -29.50
C ASP A 112 12.09 5.72 -29.73
N PHE A 113 12.88 6.29 -28.82
CA PHE A 113 14.34 6.22 -28.89
C PHE A 113 14.84 4.78 -28.87
N ILE A 114 14.35 3.97 -27.92
CA ILE A 114 14.72 2.54 -27.82
C ILE A 114 14.37 1.81 -29.12
N ALA A 115 13.19 2.07 -29.69
CA ALA A 115 12.76 1.47 -30.94
C ALA A 115 13.72 1.80 -32.11
N LEU A 116 14.24 3.03 -32.17
CA LEU A 116 15.25 3.43 -33.16
C LEU A 116 16.59 2.69 -33.01
N LYS A 117 16.90 2.15 -31.82
CA LYS A 117 18.16 1.43 -31.53
C LYS A 117 18.05 -0.09 -31.69
N ARG A 118 16.88 -0.62 -32.02
CA ARG A 118 16.67 -2.06 -32.23
C ARG A 118 17.33 -2.56 -33.51
N ASN A 119 18.24 -3.52 -33.37
CA ASN A 119 18.80 -4.28 -34.50
C ASN A 119 17.76 -5.28 -35.08
N LEU A 120 18.07 -5.91 -36.23
CA LEU A 120 17.19 -6.86 -36.93
C LEU A 120 16.65 -7.99 -36.03
N TRP A 121 17.41 -8.42 -35.01
CA TRP A 121 17.01 -9.44 -34.03
C TRP A 121 16.09 -8.90 -32.93
N GLY A 122 16.19 -7.61 -32.61
CA GLY A 122 15.30 -6.93 -31.66
C GLY A 122 13.93 -6.58 -32.24
N ARG A 123 13.71 -6.80 -33.55
CA ARG A 123 12.41 -6.62 -34.23
C ARG A 123 11.54 -7.87 -34.25
N VAL A 124 12.03 -9.00 -33.73
CA VAL A 124 11.23 -10.22 -33.57
C VAL A 124 10.24 -9.98 -32.43
N SER A 125 8.93 -10.10 -32.68
CA SER A 125 7.88 -9.79 -31.70
C SER A 125 8.01 -10.57 -30.38
N GLY A 126 8.59 -11.77 -30.40
CA GLY A 126 8.89 -12.56 -29.20
C GLY A 126 10.11 -12.10 -28.39
N TRP A 127 10.95 -11.20 -28.92
CA TRP A 127 12.10 -10.65 -28.19
C TRP A 127 11.68 -9.66 -27.10
N LEU A 128 10.61 -8.90 -27.34
CA LEU A 128 10.15 -7.85 -26.43
C LEU A 128 9.47 -8.40 -25.18
N LEU A 129 8.88 -9.60 -25.27
CA LEU A 129 8.24 -10.31 -24.16
C LEU A 129 9.17 -11.37 -23.55
N ASN A 130 10.46 -11.28 -23.80
CA ASN A 130 11.43 -12.28 -23.34
C ASN A 130 11.91 -11.92 -21.94
N GLU A 131 11.55 -12.74 -20.94
CA GLU A 131 12.00 -12.59 -19.54
C GLU A 131 13.53 -12.40 -19.43
N ARG A 132 14.29 -13.10 -20.29
CA ARG A 132 15.75 -12.98 -20.33
C ARG A 132 16.25 -11.58 -20.73
N ARG A 133 15.45 -10.84 -21.52
CA ARG A 133 15.77 -9.46 -21.88
C ARG A 133 15.61 -8.55 -20.66
N GLU A 134 14.51 -8.70 -19.92
CA GLU A 134 14.24 -7.93 -18.71
C GLU A 134 15.33 -8.15 -17.67
N ASP A 135 15.70 -9.40 -17.40
CA ASP A 135 16.83 -9.75 -16.52
C ASP A 135 18.13 -9.01 -16.91
N TRP A 136 18.40 -8.89 -18.21
CA TRP A 136 19.60 -8.21 -18.71
C TRP A 136 19.54 -6.70 -18.61
N VAL A 137 18.34 -6.12 -18.69
CA VAL A 137 18.14 -4.70 -18.46
C VAL A 137 18.36 -4.40 -16.98
N ASP A 138 17.77 -5.19 -16.09
CA ASP A 138 17.91 -5.04 -14.64
C ASP A 138 19.36 -5.21 -14.18
N ASP A 139 20.06 -6.25 -14.66
CA ASP A 139 21.49 -6.44 -14.42
C ASP A 139 22.32 -5.23 -14.84
N MET A 140 21.96 -4.61 -15.98
CA MET A 140 22.68 -3.46 -16.51
C MET A 140 22.35 -2.17 -15.75
N VAL A 141 21.10 -1.95 -15.35
CA VAL A 141 20.70 -0.84 -14.47
C VAL A 141 21.46 -0.93 -13.17
N GLN A 142 21.47 -2.10 -12.54
CA GLN A 142 22.20 -2.35 -11.29
C GLN A 142 23.70 -2.07 -11.44
N ASP A 143 24.34 -2.55 -12.52
CA ASP A 143 25.75 -2.27 -12.80
C ASP A 143 26.02 -0.77 -13.00
N MET A 144 25.15 -0.06 -13.74
CA MET A 144 25.25 1.39 -13.93
C MET A 144 25.13 2.16 -12.62
N GLU A 145 24.24 1.75 -11.72
CA GLU A 145 24.06 2.39 -10.42
C GLU A 145 25.25 2.14 -9.49
N LEU A 146 25.72 0.90 -9.40
CA LEU A 146 26.91 0.53 -8.61
C LEU A 146 28.15 1.29 -9.06
N ASN A 147 28.33 1.43 -10.38
CA ASN A 147 29.45 2.15 -10.97
C ASN A 147 29.24 3.66 -11.05
N LYS A 148 28.09 4.19 -10.59
CA LYS A 148 27.72 5.61 -10.67
C LYS A 148 27.84 6.17 -12.09
N PHE A 149 27.54 5.34 -13.09
CA PHE A 149 27.73 5.65 -14.51
C PHE A 149 26.93 6.89 -14.93
N TRP A 150 25.70 7.01 -14.43
CA TRP A 150 24.86 8.18 -14.62
C TRP A 150 24.16 8.55 -13.31
N LEU A 151 24.72 9.55 -12.63
CA LEU A 151 24.30 9.95 -11.30
C LEU A 151 22.85 10.45 -11.30
N ILE A 152 22.12 10.15 -10.22
CA ILE A 152 20.70 10.52 -10.09
C ILE A 152 20.47 12.03 -10.23
N ASN A 153 21.34 12.88 -9.68
CA ASN A 153 21.21 14.34 -9.80
C ASN A 153 21.33 14.85 -11.25
N GLN A 154 22.15 14.17 -12.08
CA GLN A 154 22.25 14.49 -13.51
C GLN A 154 20.97 14.08 -14.25
N ARG A 155 20.41 12.91 -13.90
CA ARG A 155 19.14 12.42 -14.44
C ARG A 155 17.98 13.33 -14.04
N GLU A 156 17.92 13.76 -12.79
CA GLU A 156 16.92 14.70 -12.27
C GLU A 156 17.02 16.07 -12.95
N SER A 157 18.22 16.57 -13.23
CA SER A 157 18.41 17.82 -13.98
C SER A 157 17.82 17.74 -15.40
N LEU A 158 18.05 16.62 -16.10
CA LEU A 158 17.43 16.38 -17.41
C LEU A 158 15.91 16.23 -17.26
N ALA A 159 15.45 15.40 -16.33
CA ALA A 159 14.03 15.18 -16.07
C ALA A 159 13.26 16.47 -15.76
N GLN A 160 13.83 17.41 -15.01
CA GLN A 160 13.24 18.73 -14.77
C GLN A 160 13.07 19.53 -16.07
N THR A 161 14.01 19.42 -16.99
CA THR A 161 13.95 20.11 -18.29
C THR A 161 12.85 19.50 -19.15
N LEU A 162 12.83 18.16 -19.26
CA LEU A 162 11.81 17.42 -20.01
C LEU A 162 10.41 17.73 -19.47
N LEU A 163 10.21 17.65 -18.15
CA LEU A 163 8.93 17.93 -17.50
C LEU A 163 8.42 19.33 -17.84
N LYS A 164 9.27 20.37 -17.74
CA LYS A 164 8.88 21.76 -18.04
C LYS A 164 8.51 21.96 -19.51
N ASN A 165 9.14 21.22 -20.42
CA ASN A 165 8.88 21.32 -21.84
C ASN A 165 7.55 20.67 -22.23
N VAL A 166 7.14 19.60 -21.53
CA VAL A 166 5.93 18.83 -21.88
C VAL A 166 4.68 19.17 -21.03
N ASP A 167 4.85 19.83 -19.88
CA ASP A 167 3.73 20.22 -19.00
C ASP A 167 3.02 21.50 -19.49
N LEU A 168 2.20 21.36 -20.54
CA LEU A 168 1.52 22.46 -21.22
C LEU A 168 0.64 23.32 -20.29
N ASN A 169 0.01 22.69 -19.31
CA ASN A 169 -0.96 23.32 -18.40
C ASN A 169 -0.34 23.79 -17.08
N ASN A 170 0.99 23.68 -16.92
CA ASN A 170 1.70 24.00 -15.68
C ASN A 170 1.09 23.24 -14.47
N ALA A 171 0.63 22.02 -14.69
CA ALA A 171 0.02 21.18 -13.67
C ALA A 171 1.09 20.61 -12.72
N PHE A 172 2.30 20.38 -13.23
CA PHE A 172 3.44 19.77 -12.57
C PHE A 172 4.65 20.69 -12.42
N HIS A 173 4.61 21.90 -12.97
CA HIS A 173 5.61 22.94 -12.73
C HIS A 173 5.03 24.34 -12.55
N CYS A 174 5.81 25.22 -11.91
CA CYS A 174 5.43 26.61 -11.77
C CYS A 174 5.74 27.39 -13.05
N GLY A 175 4.70 27.79 -13.79
CA GLY A 175 4.82 28.63 -14.98
C GLY A 175 5.04 30.13 -14.70
N MET A 176 5.08 30.56 -13.44
CA MET A 176 5.26 31.97 -13.07
C MET A 176 6.66 32.47 -13.45
N LYS A 177 6.69 33.69 -13.98
CA LYS A 177 7.91 34.43 -14.34
C LYS A 177 7.81 35.84 -13.76
N PHE A 178 8.95 36.40 -13.36
CA PHE A 178 9.05 37.68 -12.67
C PHE A 178 10.01 38.62 -13.39
N ASP A 179 9.75 39.92 -13.29
CA ASP A 179 10.58 40.95 -13.91
C ASP A 179 11.83 41.24 -13.09
N VAL A 180 11.74 41.05 -11.77
CA VAL A 180 12.79 41.34 -10.80
C VAL A 180 13.06 40.11 -9.93
N ALA A 181 14.34 39.85 -9.63
CA ALA A 181 14.76 38.70 -8.81
C ALA A 181 14.15 38.69 -7.40
N GLU A 182 13.92 39.85 -6.80
CA GLU A 182 13.29 39.97 -5.46
C GLU A 182 11.86 39.42 -5.43
N GLU A 183 11.09 39.61 -6.51
CA GLU A 183 9.73 39.07 -6.61
C GLU A 183 9.75 37.54 -6.67
N LEU A 184 10.72 36.97 -7.40
CA LEU A 184 10.95 35.53 -7.44
C LEU A 184 11.34 34.98 -6.06
N GLU A 185 12.24 35.65 -5.34
CA GLU A 185 12.63 35.26 -3.98
C GLU A 185 11.45 35.28 -3.01
N ASN A 186 10.55 36.26 -3.14
CA ASN A 186 9.32 36.33 -2.35
C ASN A 186 8.28 35.27 -2.74
N HIS A 187 8.28 34.83 -4.00
CA HIS A 187 7.39 33.79 -4.51
C HIS A 187 7.80 32.38 -4.06
N VAL A 188 9.09 32.03 -4.12
CA VAL A 188 9.57 30.65 -3.87
C VAL A 188 9.04 30.04 -2.55
N PRO A 189 9.02 30.75 -1.40
CA PRO A 189 8.47 30.25 -0.15
C PRO A 189 6.95 30.00 -0.16
N GLN A 190 6.23 30.58 -1.13
CA GLN A 190 4.78 30.49 -1.27
C GLN A 190 4.35 29.55 -2.40
N CYS A 191 5.28 29.18 -3.29
CA CYS A 191 5.03 28.30 -4.42
C CYS A 191 4.48 26.94 -3.96
N LYS A 192 3.47 26.42 -4.67
CA LYS A 192 2.89 25.09 -4.39
C LYS A 192 3.87 23.94 -4.67
N PHE A 193 4.87 24.18 -5.52
CA PHE A 193 5.93 23.22 -5.84
C PHE A 193 7.17 23.34 -4.93
N ARG A 194 7.14 24.22 -3.91
CA ARG A 194 8.26 24.31 -2.96
C ARG A 194 8.39 23.00 -2.19
N SER A 195 9.62 22.60 -1.89
CA SER A 195 9.87 21.45 -1.03
C SER A 195 9.44 21.73 0.41
N VAL A 196 8.70 20.81 0.99
CA VAL A 196 8.31 20.77 2.40
C VAL A 196 8.78 19.46 3.03
N ILE A 197 9.02 19.50 4.34
CA ILE A 197 9.39 18.32 5.14
C ILE A 197 8.20 17.99 6.04
N CYS A 198 7.89 16.70 6.21
CA CYS A 198 6.86 16.28 7.14
C CYS A 198 7.18 16.73 8.57
N ASN A 199 6.18 17.26 9.28
CA ASN A 199 6.31 17.69 10.67
C ASN A 199 6.01 16.57 11.69
N ASN A 200 5.56 15.39 11.24
CA ASN A 200 5.30 14.26 12.14
C ASN A 200 6.61 13.67 12.66
N GLU A 201 6.72 13.48 13.97
CA GLU A 201 7.92 12.95 14.60
C GLU A 201 8.34 11.60 14.00
N GLY A 202 9.60 11.51 13.56
CA GLY A 202 10.16 10.32 12.92
C GLY A 202 9.93 10.21 11.40
N CYS A 203 9.11 11.06 10.80
CA CYS A 203 8.96 11.14 9.35
C CYS A 203 10.02 12.07 8.73
N ASN A 204 10.87 11.54 7.86
CA ASN A 204 11.85 12.33 7.11
C ASN A 204 11.44 12.59 5.66
N ALA A 205 10.17 12.40 5.33
CA ALA A 205 9.67 12.57 3.96
C ALA A 205 9.81 14.03 3.52
N ARG A 206 10.27 14.21 2.27
CA ARG A 206 10.30 15.48 1.57
C ARG A 206 9.42 15.36 0.33
N PHE A 207 8.54 16.33 0.13
CA PHE A 207 7.58 16.37 -0.97
C PHE A 207 7.27 17.83 -1.31
N ILE A 208 6.51 18.09 -2.35
CA ILE A 208 6.07 19.46 -2.68
C ILE A 208 4.89 19.89 -1.80
N ALA A 209 4.74 21.19 -1.55
CA ALA A 209 3.65 21.70 -0.71
C ALA A 209 2.26 21.26 -1.19
N ASP A 210 2.06 21.13 -2.51
CA ASP A 210 0.81 20.64 -3.11
C ASP A 210 0.43 19.22 -2.66
N HIS A 211 1.43 18.39 -2.31
CA HIS A 211 1.22 17.00 -1.85
C HIS A 211 1.02 16.87 -0.34
N THR A 212 0.91 17.97 0.40
CA THR A 212 0.82 17.93 1.87
C THR A 212 -0.37 17.13 2.38
N GLU A 213 -1.56 17.33 1.80
CA GLU A 213 -2.76 16.59 2.21
C GLU A 213 -2.67 15.10 1.86
N LYS A 214 -2.21 14.78 0.65
CA LYS A 214 -1.95 13.40 0.21
C LYS A 214 -0.99 12.68 1.15
N HIS A 215 0.12 13.34 1.52
CA HIS A 215 1.08 12.78 2.47
C HIS A 215 0.45 12.62 3.85
N ASP A 216 -0.26 13.61 4.37
CA ASP A 216 -0.89 13.57 5.69
C ASP A 216 -1.88 12.40 5.84
N MET A 217 -2.66 12.11 4.79
CA MET A 217 -3.56 10.96 4.75
C MET A 217 -2.84 9.61 4.79
N ALA A 218 -1.62 9.51 4.25
CA ALA A 218 -0.87 8.27 4.14
C ALA A 218 0.32 8.17 5.11
N CYS A 219 0.62 9.24 5.87
CA CYS A 219 1.86 9.32 6.64
C CYS A 219 1.92 8.20 7.70
N PRO A 220 2.93 7.32 7.66
CA PRO A 220 3.03 6.18 8.57
C PRO A 220 3.33 6.60 10.01
N PHE A 221 3.87 7.80 10.21
CA PHE A 221 4.23 8.36 11.52
C PHE A 221 3.14 9.23 12.13
N LYS A 222 2.06 9.50 11.38
CA LYS A 222 0.94 10.29 11.91
C LYS A 222 0.26 9.53 13.04
N ILE A 223 0.03 10.21 14.15
CA ILE A 223 -0.78 9.70 15.26
C ILE A 223 -2.25 9.86 14.89
N ILE A 224 -2.98 8.75 14.86
CA ILE A 224 -4.39 8.69 14.49
C ILE A 224 -5.20 7.91 15.54
N PRO A 225 -6.51 8.12 15.66
CA PRO A 225 -7.36 7.32 16.54
C PRO A 225 -7.31 5.83 16.19
N CYS A 226 -7.45 4.98 17.19
CA CYS A 226 -7.53 3.54 17.00
C CYS A 226 -8.75 3.17 16.13
N GLU A 227 -8.56 2.28 15.15
CA GLU A 227 -9.62 1.81 14.25
C GLU A 227 -10.70 1.01 15.00
N GLN A 228 -10.32 0.34 16.08
CA GLN A 228 -11.24 -0.34 16.99
C GLN A 228 -11.87 0.62 18.03
N LYS A 229 -11.63 1.93 17.92
CA LYS A 229 -12.17 2.99 18.77
C LYS A 229 -11.93 2.77 20.27
N CYS A 230 -10.74 2.26 20.62
CA CYS A 230 -10.33 2.18 22.01
C CYS A 230 -10.01 3.57 22.58
N SER A 231 -9.97 3.69 23.91
CA SER A 231 -9.74 4.96 24.61
C SER A 231 -8.29 5.46 24.63
N SER A 232 -7.41 4.95 23.76
CA SER A 232 -6.03 5.44 23.67
C SER A 232 -5.98 6.83 23.06
N ASP A 233 -5.07 7.68 23.53
CA ASP A 233 -4.89 9.07 23.08
C ASP A 233 -4.39 9.21 21.62
N GLY A 234 -4.11 8.08 20.95
CA GLY A 234 -3.73 8.01 19.55
C GLY A 234 -2.65 6.96 19.31
N ILE A 235 -2.68 6.35 18.13
CA ILE A 235 -1.75 5.31 17.71
C ILE A 235 -1.05 5.78 16.44
N MET A 236 0.27 5.61 16.39
CA MET A 236 1.01 5.85 15.15
C MET A 236 0.49 4.93 14.06
N ARG A 237 0.16 5.46 12.88
CA ARG A 237 -0.49 4.70 11.80
C ARG A 237 0.20 3.36 11.51
N ARG A 238 1.53 3.36 11.38
CA ARG A 238 2.32 2.13 11.13
C ARG A 238 2.23 1.07 12.25
N GLU A 239 1.83 1.47 13.45
CA GLU A 239 1.70 0.61 14.61
C GLU A 239 0.26 0.14 14.85
N MET A 240 -0.71 0.60 14.03
CA MET A 240 -2.13 0.31 14.20
C MET A 240 -2.44 -1.19 14.24
N ASP A 241 -1.93 -1.94 13.26
CA ASP A 241 -2.13 -3.39 13.18
C ASP A 241 -1.58 -4.09 14.40
N ARG A 242 -0.34 -3.78 14.77
CA ARG A 242 0.32 -4.33 15.96
C ARG A 242 -0.48 -4.01 17.22
N HIS A 243 -0.94 -2.78 17.37
CA HIS A 243 -1.79 -2.36 18.50
C HIS A 243 -3.07 -3.20 18.55
N CYS A 244 -3.84 -3.25 17.47
CA CYS A 244 -5.12 -3.96 17.37
C CYS A 244 -4.98 -5.47 17.65
N LEU A 245 -3.85 -6.06 17.26
CA LEU A 245 -3.59 -7.50 17.45
C LEU A 245 -3.00 -7.86 18.81
N THR A 246 -2.41 -6.94 19.56
CA THR A 246 -1.65 -7.31 20.77
C THR A 246 -2.19 -6.66 22.03
N VAL A 247 -2.20 -5.34 22.08
CA VAL A 247 -2.41 -4.56 23.30
C VAL A 247 -3.73 -3.81 23.34
N CYS A 248 -4.46 -3.74 22.22
CA CYS A 248 -5.73 -3.04 22.16
C CYS A 248 -6.74 -3.65 23.15
N PRO A 249 -7.38 -2.83 24.01
CA PRO A 249 -8.40 -3.33 24.92
C PRO A 249 -9.68 -3.76 24.18
N MET A 250 -9.91 -3.24 22.97
CA MET A 250 -11.04 -3.62 22.11
C MET A 250 -10.78 -4.88 21.29
N LYS A 251 -9.57 -5.45 21.37
CA LYS A 251 -9.24 -6.71 20.70
C LYS A 251 -10.23 -7.80 21.11
N LEU A 252 -10.81 -8.46 20.11
CA LEU A 252 -11.65 -9.64 20.33
C LEU A 252 -10.82 -10.81 20.83
N VAL A 253 -11.27 -11.41 21.91
CA VAL A 253 -10.68 -12.62 22.49
C VAL A 253 -11.80 -13.62 22.80
N ASN A 254 -11.49 -14.90 22.63
CA ASN A 254 -12.42 -15.97 23.00
C ASN A 254 -12.67 -15.94 24.52
N CYS A 255 -13.92 -16.18 24.91
CA CYS A 255 -14.28 -16.39 26.29
C CYS A 255 -13.41 -17.51 26.93
N PRO A 256 -12.96 -17.39 28.20
CA PRO A 256 -12.25 -18.47 28.89
C PRO A 256 -13.01 -19.81 28.92
N PHE A 257 -14.34 -19.77 28.78
CA PHE A 257 -15.21 -20.94 28.70
C PHE A 257 -15.33 -21.53 27.28
N TYR A 258 -14.58 -21.03 26.30
CA TYR A 258 -14.56 -21.58 24.94
C TYR A 258 -14.26 -23.08 24.86
N PRO A 259 -13.27 -23.62 25.60
CA PRO A 259 -12.98 -25.06 25.56
C PRO A 259 -14.12 -25.96 26.07
N VAL A 260 -15.07 -25.40 26.83
CA VAL A 260 -16.22 -26.13 27.39
C VAL A 260 -17.54 -25.81 26.68
N GLY A 261 -17.51 -24.95 25.64
CA GLY A 261 -18.61 -24.75 24.71
C GLY A 261 -19.12 -23.32 24.54
N CYS A 262 -18.60 -22.33 25.28
CA CYS A 262 -18.99 -20.93 25.06
C CYS A 262 -18.36 -20.39 23.76
N GLN A 263 -19.15 -20.11 22.74
CA GLN A 263 -18.64 -19.66 21.43
C GLN A 263 -18.43 -18.14 21.34
N SER A 264 -18.55 -17.41 22.45
CA SER A 264 -18.46 -15.95 22.46
C SER A 264 -17.04 -15.45 22.24
N SER A 265 -16.89 -14.51 21.31
CA SER A 265 -15.71 -13.66 21.12
C SER A 265 -16.09 -12.23 21.50
N VAL A 266 -15.49 -11.68 22.54
CA VAL A 266 -15.84 -10.35 23.06
C VAL A 266 -14.60 -9.46 23.17
N PRO A 267 -14.75 -8.12 23.15
CA PRO A 267 -13.66 -7.21 23.46
C PRO A 267 -13.02 -7.55 24.81
N LYS A 268 -11.69 -7.53 24.87
CA LYS A 268 -10.94 -7.86 26.11
C LYS A 268 -11.40 -7.02 27.30
N CYS A 269 -11.69 -5.74 27.10
CA CYS A 269 -12.17 -4.84 28.16
C CYS A 269 -13.58 -5.15 28.69
N THR A 270 -14.41 -5.87 27.94
CA THR A 270 -15.78 -6.24 28.35
C THR A 270 -15.89 -7.70 28.79
N MET A 271 -14.76 -8.42 28.89
CA MET A 271 -14.75 -9.84 29.21
C MET A 271 -15.38 -10.14 30.57
N ASP A 272 -15.03 -9.37 31.60
CA ASP A 272 -15.56 -9.58 32.95
C ASP A 272 -17.08 -9.37 33.01
N GLN A 273 -17.57 -8.36 32.27
CA GLN A 273 -19.00 -8.12 32.13
C GLN A 273 -19.68 -9.32 31.45
N HIS A 274 -19.14 -9.82 30.33
CA HIS A 274 -19.67 -11.01 29.65
C HIS A 274 -19.74 -12.22 30.59
N ILE A 275 -18.69 -12.49 31.36
CA ILE A 275 -18.66 -13.62 32.32
C ILE A 275 -19.76 -13.44 33.38
N SER A 276 -19.89 -12.25 33.94
CA SER A 276 -20.89 -11.99 34.98
C SER A 276 -22.34 -12.10 34.48
N GLU A 277 -22.62 -11.64 33.27
CA GLU A 277 -23.97 -11.64 32.68
C GLU A 277 -24.38 -13.01 32.13
N ASN A 278 -23.42 -13.89 31.83
CA ASN A 278 -23.65 -15.20 31.21
C ASN A 278 -23.30 -16.38 32.14
N LEU A 279 -23.32 -16.14 33.46
CA LEU A 279 -23.00 -17.17 34.47
C LEU A 279 -23.81 -18.45 34.28
N HIS A 280 -25.11 -18.32 33.96
CA HIS A 280 -26.00 -19.46 33.73
C HIS A 280 -25.50 -20.40 32.63
N ASP A 281 -25.20 -19.83 31.47
CA ASP A 281 -24.74 -20.58 30.32
C ASP A 281 -23.37 -21.20 30.59
N HIS A 282 -22.47 -20.46 31.27
CA HIS A 282 -21.17 -20.97 31.68
C HIS A 282 -21.29 -22.14 32.66
N LEU A 283 -22.23 -22.09 33.60
CA LEU A 283 -22.56 -23.22 34.49
C LEU A 283 -23.06 -24.42 33.68
N LEU A 284 -23.98 -24.23 32.73
CA LEU A 284 -24.48 -25.31 31.88
C LEU A 284 -23.36 -25.97 31.06
N HIS A 285 -22.45 -25.19 30.48
CA HIS A 285 -21.29 -25.71 29.77
C HIS A 285 -20.39 -26.57 30.67
N ILE A 286 -20.11 -26.11 31.90
CA ILE A 286 -19.34 -26.87 32.88
C ILE A 286 -20.06 -28.17 33.27
N LEU A 287 -21.35 -28.09 33.60
CA LEU A 287 -22.14 -29.25 34.00
C LEU A 287 -22.23 -30.29 32.88
N ARG A 288 -22.48 -29.87 31.63
CA ARG A 288 -22.46 -30.76 30.45
C ARG A 288 -21.08 -31.38 30.24
N SER A 289 -20.00 -30.61 30.42
CA SER A 289 -18.63 -31.11 30.22
C SER A 289 -18.22 -32.16 31.27
N THR A 290 -18.70 -32.02 32.51
CA THR A 290 -18.33 -32.85 33.67
C THR A 290 -19.31 -34.02 33.93
N ARG A 291 -20.57 -33.91 33.49
CA ARG A 291 -21.66 -34.88 33.74
C ARG A 291 -22.30 -35.38 32.45
N ARG A 292 -21.49 -35.96 31.58
CA ARG A 292 -21.90 -36.39 30.22
C ARG A 292 -23.04 -37.42 30.19
N ALA A 293 -23.24 -38.17 31.27
CA ALA A 293 -24.30 -39.19 31.38
C ALA A 293 -25.66 -38.65 31.86
N VAL A 294 -25.76 -37.36 32.17
CA VAL A 294 -26.99 -36.74 32.71
C VAL A 294 -27.75 -36.02 31.58
N SER A 295 -29.08 -36.19 31.53
CA SER A 295 -29.94 -35.52 30.55
C SER A 295 -29.90 -33.99 30.68
N SER A 296 -29.98 -33.28 29.55
CA SER A 296 -29.90 -31.81 29.53
C SER A 296 -30.90 -31.13 30.49
N ASP A 297 -32.13 -31.64 30.60
CA ASP A 297 -33.17 -31.07 31.47
C ASP A 297 -32.80 -31.13 32.97
N LYS A 298 -32.06 -32.17 33.38
CA LYS A 298 -31.59 -32.32 34.77
C LYS A 298 -30.43 -31.37 35.05
N LEU A 299 -29.54 -31.18 34.08
CA LEU A 299 -28.45 -30.21 34.18
C LEU A 299 -28.98 -28.78 34.25
N GLU A 300 -30.03 -28.47 33.49
CA GLU A 300 -30.75 -27.20 33.51
C GLU A 300 -31.38 -26.92 34.89
N GLY A 301 -32.05 -27.92 35.47
CA GLY A 301 -32.60 -27.82 36.81
C GLY A 301 -31.52 -27.55 37.87
N LEU A 302 -30.39 -28.27 37.77
CA LEU A 302 -29.28 -28.13 38.71
C LEU A 302 -28.56 -26.78 38.57
N ALA A 303 -28.37 -26.25 37.35
CA ALA A 303 -27.84 -24.91 37.14
C ALA A 303 -28.69 -23.85 37.84
N LYS A 304 -30.03 -23.92 37.68
CA LYS A 304 -30.97 -23.01 38.35
C LYS A 304 -30.95 -23.12 39.87
N GLN A 305 -30.73 -24.32 40.41
CA GLN A 305 -30.59 -24.53 41.86
C GLN A 305 -29.30 -23.91 42.40
N LEU A 306 -28.17 -24.10 41.71
CA LEU A 306 -26.87 -23.55 42.09
C LEU A 306 -26.89 -22.01 42.08
N GLU A 307 -27.53 -21.40 41.08
CA GLU A 307 -27.68 -19.95 41.01
C GLU A 307 -28.55 -19.36 42.12
N LYS A 308 -29.60 -20.08 42.53
CA LYS A 308 -30.49 -19.65 43.63
C LYS A 308 -29.91 -19.97 45.00
N SER A 309 -28.78 -20.68 45.07
CA SER A 309 -28.15 -21.04 46.33
C SER A 309 -27.61 -19.81 47.07
N PRO A 310 -27.51 -19.84 48.42
CA PRO A 310 -26.93 -18.75 49.20
C PRO A 310 -25.43 -18.53 48.93
N PHE A 311 -24.79 -19.42 48.14
CA PHE A 311 -23.38 -19.36 47.80
C PHE A 311 -23.13 -18.94 46.33
N SER A 312 -24.15 -18.43 45.63
CA SER A 312 -24.06 -18.04 44.21
C SER A 312 -22.97 -16.99 43.92
N SER A 313 -22.63 -16.16 44.90
CA SER A 313 -21.51 -15.21 44.80
C SER A 313 -20.14 -15.89 44.60
N GLN A 314 -19.96 -17.12 45.10
CA GLN A 314 -18.74 -17.92 44.87
C GLN A 314 -18.67 -18.42 43.43
N LEU A 315 -19.83 -18.66 42.80
CA LEU A 315 -19.92 -19.04 41.38
C LEU A 315 -19.65 -17.83 40.49
N ALA A 316 -20.23 -16.66 40.82
CA ALA A 316 -20.06 -15.41 40.08
C ALA A 316 -18.61 -14.88 40.11
N ALA A 317 -17.83 -15.21 41.15
CA ALA A 317 -16.42 -14.83 41.24
C ALA A 317 -15.47 -15.69 40.38
N ALA A 318 -15.97 -16.77 39.76
CA ALA A 318 -15.14 -17.67 38.97
C ALA A 318 -15.05 -17.22 37.51
N CYS A 319 -13.84 -16.81 37.07
CA CYS A 319 -13.63 -16.26 35.73
C CYS A 319 -13.16 -17.28 34.68
N ASP A 320 -12.99 -18.55 35.05
CA ASP A 320 -12.50 -19.60 34.15
C ASP A 320 -13.09 -20.97 34.49
N PRO A 321 -13.04 -21.94 33.56
CA PRO A 321 -13.60 -23.27 33.77
C PRO A 321 -13.11 -24.00 35.02
N ARG A 322 -11.82 -23.91 35.37
CA ARG A 322 -11.26 -24.64 36.52
C ARG A 322 -11.77 -24.04 37.82
N SER A 323 -11.76 -22.71 37.90
CA SER A 323 -12.30 -21.98 39.05
C SER A 323 -13.79 -22.25 39.22
N LEU A 324 -14.57 -22.29 38.12
CA LEU A 324 -16.01 -22.55 38.20
C LEU A 324 -16.30 -24.00 38.59
N ILE A 325 -15.55 -24.98 38.10
CA ILE A 325 -15.65 -26.39 38.54
C ILE A 325 -15.38 -26.51 40.04
N SER A 326 -14.35 -25.83 40.55
CA SER A 326 -14.03 -25.84 41.98
C SER A 326 -15.13 -25.20 42.82
N ALA A 327 -15.66 -24.07 42.36
CA ALA A 327 -16.77 -23.38 43.01
C ALA A 327 -18.04 -24.24 43.04
N VAL A 328 -18.43 -24.86 41.93
CA VAL A 328 -19.58 -25.77 41.86
C VAL A 328 -19.45 -26.90 42.89
N LYS A 329 -18.31 -27.60 42.93
CA LYS A 329 -18.06 -28.66 43.92
C LYS A 329 -18.14 -28.14 45.36
N GLY A 330 -17.60 -26.96 45.61
CA GLY A 330 -17.63 -26.32 46.92
C GLY A 330 -19.04 -25.92 47.36
N VAL A 331 -19.89 -25.48 46.42
CA VAL A 331 -21.30 -25.17 46.68
C VAL A 331 -22.10 -26.44 46.90
N GLU A 332 -21.94 -27.45 46.06
CA GLU A 332 -22.62 -28.75 46.17
C GLU A 332 -22.30 -29.47 47.49
N ALA A 333 -21.05 -29.40 47.97
CA ALA A 333 -20.68 -29.99 49.26
C ALA A 333 -21.33 -29.29 50.47
N LYS A 334 -21.77 -28.04 50.32
CA LYS A 334 -22.43 -27.25 51.36
C LYS A 334 -23.96 -27.33 51.28
N LEU A 335 -24.49 -27.75 50.13
CA LEU A 335 -25.91 -28.05 49.96
C LEU A 335 -26.17 -29.45 50.53
N GLU A 336 -27.08 -29.58 51.48
CA GLU A 336 -27.39 -30.89 52.07
C GLU A 336 -27.87 -31.90 50.99
N PRO A 337 -27.58 -33.21 51.13
CA PRO A 337 -27.99 -34.26 50.18
C PRO A 337 -29.50 -34.35 49.90
N LEU A 338 -30.33 -33.62 50.65
CA LEU A 338 -31.79 -33.64 50.55
C LEU A 338 -32.35 -32.66 49.49
N GLN A 339 -31.53 -31.85 48.82
CA GLN A 339 -31.97 -30.91 47.76
C GLN A 339 -31.40 -31.19 46.36
N MET A 340 -30.43 -32.10 46.25
CA MET A 340 -29.87 -32.54 44.97
C MET A 340 -30.41 -33.92 44.63
N GLU A 341 -31.09 -34.06 43.49
CA GLU A 341 -31.36 -35.38 42.90
C GLU A 341 -30.01 -35.99 42.48
N VAL A 342 -29.36 -36.72 43.39
CA VAL A 342 -28.12 -37.44 43.12
C VAL A 342 -28.43 -38.61 42.19
N VAL A 343 -28.02 -38.47 40.92
CA VAL A 343 -27.93 -39.58 39.97
C VAL A 343 -26.73 -40.44 40.38
N ASN A 344 -26.96 -41.51 41.15
CA ASN A 344 -26.02 -42.62 41.25
C ASN A 344 -26.12 -43.45 39.97
N VAL A 345 -25.06 -43.50 39.16
CA VAL A 345 -24.90 -44.50 38.11
C VAL A 345 -24.10 -45.66 38.72
N SER A 346 -24.77 -46.78 38.99
CA SER A 346 -24.13 -48.05 39.28
C SER A 346 -23.42 -48.56 38.02
N HIS A 347 -22.12 -48.81 38.13
CA HIS A 347 -21.35 -49.57 37.15
C HIS A 347 -21.80 -51.03 37.20
N GLU A 348 -22.47 -51.51 36.16
CA GLU A 348 -22.50 -52.94 35.84
C GLU A 348 -21.40 -53.22 34.82
N GLU A 349 -20.39 -53.97 35.26
CA GLU A 349 -19.40 -54.61 34.40
C GLU A 349 -20.09 -55.76 33.64
N GLU A 350 -20.13 -55.70 32.32
CA GLU A 350 -20.21 -56.92 31.51
C GLU A 350 -18.98 -57.00 30.60
N ALA A 351 -18.13 -57.95 30.96
CA ALA A 351 -16.99 -58.40 30.18
C ALA A 351 -17.47 -59.24 29.00
N HIS A 352 -17.00 -58.96 27.79
CA HIS A 352 -16.71 -60.00 26.80
C HIS A 352 -15.66 -59.52 25.79
N SER A 353 -14.63 -60.35 25.63
CA SER A 353 -13.68 -60.36 24.52
C SER A 353 -13.36 -61.85 24.23
N PRO A 354 -12.61 -62.19 23.16
CA PRO A 354 -12.82 -61.91 21.74
C PRO A 354 -12.87 -63.22 20.92
N SER A 355 -13.25 -63.20 19.64
CA SER A 355 -12.93 -64.31 18.73
C SER A 355 -12.39 -63.82 17.40
N ALA A 356 -11.16 -64.27 17.10
CA ALA A 356 -10.43 -64.04 15.87
C ALA A 356 -10.78 -65.07 14.77
N SER A 357 -10.67 -64.64 13.52
CA SER A 357 -10.31 -65.42 12.30
C SER A 357 -10.57 -64.50 11.10
N SER A 358 -9.84 -64.46 9.99
CA SER A 358 -8.54 -64.97 9.54
C SER A 358 -8.33 -64.32 8.16
N ALA A 359 -7.09 -64.09 7.75
CA ALA A 359 -6.73 -63.29 6.59
C ALA A 359 -6.74 -64.03 5.23
N SER A 360 -6.84 -63.23 4.15
CA SER A 360 -6.27 -63.41 2.78
C SER A 360 -7.11 -64.28 1.81
N VAL A 361 -7.28 -64.05 0.49
CA VAL A 361 -6.41 -63.53 -0.60
C VAL A 361 -7.25 -63.20 -1.88
N GLU A 362 -6.74 -62.28 -2.74
CA GLU A 362 -6.90 -62.07 -4.23
C GLU A 362 -8.23 -61.57 -4.83
N GLU A 363 -8.29 -60.35 -5.40
CA GLU A 363 -7.79 -59.81 -6.69
C GLU A 363 -8.75 -60.01 -7.88
N LEU A 364 -9.15 -58.90 -8.54
CA LEU A 364 -8.97 -58.65 -9.98
C LEU A 364 -9.61 -57.31 -10.44
N HIS A 365 -8.77 -56.42 -10.98
CA HIS A 365 -8.94 -55.58 -12.19
C HIS A 365 -10.04 -54.47 -12.20
N ASN A 366 -9.90 -53.28 -12.79
CA ASN A 366 -8.89 -52.70 -13.70
C ASN A 366 -9.07 -51.16 -13.81
N HIS A 367 -8.04 -50.51 -14.34
CA HIS A 367 -8.01 -49.30 -15.20
C HIS A 367 -8.09 -47.85 -14.65
N ASN A 368 -6.91 -47.21 -14.74
CA ASN A 368 -6.54 -46.03 -15.54
C ASN A 368 -7.42 -44.77 -15.55
N GLY A 369 -6.76 -43.63 -15.33
CA GLY A 369 -7.15 -42.35 -15.94
C GLY A 369 -6.56 -41.12 -15.27
N ASP A 370 -5.32 -40.78 -15.62
CA ASP A 370 -4.70 -39.48 -15.38
C ASP A 370 -5.53 -38.31 -15.95
N ALA A 371 -5.56 -37.17 -15.25
CA ALA A 371 -5.45 -35.85 -15.87
C ALA A 371 -5.21 -34.74 -14.83
N LYS A 372 -4.00 -34.19 -14.91
CA LYS A 372 -3.53 -32.82 -14.57
C LYS A 372 -3.50 -32.34 -13.12
#